data_AF-A0A4Q3AI68-F1
#
_entry.id   AF-A0A4Q3AI68-F1
#
_cell.length_a   1.000
_cell.length_b   1.000
_cell.length_c   1.000
_cell.angle_alpha   90.00
_cell.angle_beta   90.00
_cell.angle_gamma   90.00
#
_symmetry.space_group_name_H-M   'P 1'
#
loop_
_entity.id
_entity.type
_entity.pdbx_description
1 polymer ?
#
loop_
_entity_poly.entity_id
_entity_poly.type
_entity_poly.pdbx_seq_one_letter_code
_entity_poly.pdbx_strand_id
1 'polypeptide(L)'
;MKRFLQKKWCRRLIQTLAVTLSLMAVAYAVINWWGARQKRDAIAEWQAAGRPLTVAAMLEPLPPDAENFAMLPIFMEVMREYAGQVDMGQPPEGSLGYRMAEMGRMGGSRFQSERDKAPDFSEWARSHGIDNQPALILQKFDEKNSDILSQLREGLSRPFTEPPRWHRIASDPNALFEPGMPIHTLAFLTSGLTLRAEMAIAANRPEIALESVAIGLRVADLLAAENTFVGAILQVASWSRLQIVMARAMDQGIWTEQELTKLRFLIARTNERHLVLPILDLGTLATIGSFTQYRHDRSKIAAYFGSYSAFAFVMAKAPVLRELVPAGWYDAFLARYIRMNLEQIHAYSQAEKSLLEWCRASAALDESHGGRGPLSQALLPDNHM
;
A
#
# COMPACT_ATOMS: atom_id res chain seq x y z
N MET A 1 40.18 63.58 9.29
CA MET A 1 40.59 62.21 8.91
C MET A 1 39.51 61.13 9.12
N LYS A 2 38.88 60.99 10.30
CA LYS A 2 37.87 59.93 10.58
C LYS A 2 36.70 59.85 9.59
N ARG A 3 36.11 60.99 9.20
CA ARG A 3 34.98 61.04 8.23
C ARG A 3 35.35 60.56 6.81
N PHE A 4 36.59 60.75 6.37
CA PHE A 4 37.05 60.32 5.03
C PHE A 4 37.31 58.81 4.96
N LEU A 5 37.85 58.23 6.02
CA LEU A 5 38.01 56.77 6.15
C LEU A 5 36.63 56.09 6.13
N GLN A 6 35.66 56.64 6.86
CA GLN A 6 34.29 56.13 6.90
C GLN A 6 33.64 56.07 5.50
N LYS A 7 33.78 57.12 4.68
CA LYS A 7 33.20 57.15 3.32
C LYS A 7 33.81 56.10 2.37
N LYS A 8 35.13 55.88 2.44
CA LYS A 8 35.81 54.87 1.61
C LYS A 8 35.41 53.44 2.01
N TRP A 9 35.31 53.15 3.30
CA TRP A 9 34.86 51.85 3.80
C TRP A 9 33.39 51.58 3.47
N CYS A 10 32.50 52.55 3.64
CA CYS A 10 31.10 52.43 3.22
C CYS A 10 30.97 52.12 1.73
N ARG A 11 31.74 52.80 0.85
CA ARG A 11 31.73 52.52 -0.59
C ARG A 11 32.15 51.08 -0.90
N ARG A 12 33.23 50.59 -0.27
CA ARG A 12 33.70 49.21 -0.46
C ARG A 12 32.66 48.19 0.03
N LEU A 13 32.05 48.43 1.19
CA LEU A 13 31.00 47.56 1.72
C LEU A 13 29.79 47.49 0.78
N ILE A 14 29.33 48.63 0.25
CA ILE A 14 28.22 48.68 -0.72
C ILE A 14 28.59 47.93 -2.01
N GLN A 15 29.82 48.11 -2.51
CA GLN A 15 30.30 47.40 -3.71
C GLN A 15 30.36 45.89 -3.47
N THR A 16 30.93 45.45 -2.35
CA THR A 16 30.96 44.03 -1.99
C THR A 16 29.55 43.47 -1.88
N LEU A 17 28.63 44.16 -1.20
CA LEU A 17 27.25 43.73 -1.07
C LEU A 17 26.56 43.62 -2.44
N ALA A 18 26.74 44.61 -3.32
CA ALA A 18 26.17 44.59 -4.67
C ALA A 18 26.71 43.42 -5.51
N VAL A 19 28.01 43.14 -5.44
CA VAL A 19 28.63 41.99 -6.12
C VAL A 19 28.09 40.68 -5.56
N THR A 20 28.02 40.53 -4.23
CA THR A 20 27.47 39.33 -3.59
C THR A 20 26.02 39.08 -3.98
N LEU A 21 25.16 40.10 -3.91
CA LEU A 21 23.76 39.99 -4.31
C LEU A 21 23.62 39.63 -5.80
N SER A 22 24.47 40.20 -6.66
CA SER A 22 24.48 39.87 -8.09
C SER A 22 24.90 38.41 -8.34
N LEU A 23 25.94 37.94 -7.65
CA LEU A 23 26.38 36.54 -7.73
C LEU A 23 25.30 35.58 -7.22
N MET A 24 24.63 35.93 -6.12
CA MET A 24 23.49 35.15 -5.61
C MET A 24 22.34 35.09 -6.62
N ALA A 25 22.00 36.21 -7.27
CA ALA A 25 20.97 36.24 -8.30
C ALA A 25 21.33 35.37 -9.52
N VAL A 26 22.59 35.44 -9.98
CA VAL A 26 23.07 34.57 -11.07
C VAL A 26 23.03 33.10 -10.68
N ALA A 27 23.49 32.76 -9.47
CA ALA A 27 23.41 31.39 -8.97
C ALA A 27 21.96 30.89 -8.92
N TYR A 28 21.02 31.74 -8.46
CA TYR A 28 19.59 31.43 -8.43
C TYR A 28 19.03 31.15 -9.82
N ALA A 29 19.38 31.98 -10.81
CA ALA A 29 18.96 31.82 -12.20
C ALA A 29 19.51 30.52 -12.80
N VAL A 30 20.80 30.22 -12.57
CA VAL A 30 21.45 28.99 -13.05
C VAL A 30 20.79 27.75 -12.43
N ILE A 31 20.55 27.76 -11.12
CA ILE A 31 19.91 26.64 -10.40
C ILE A 31 18.48 26.40 -10.94
N ASN A 32 17.70 27.48 -11.11
CA ASN A 32 16.34 27.37 -11.66
C ASN A 32 16.33 26.82 -13.08
N TRP A 33 17.22 27.32 -13.94
CA TRP A 33 17.35 26.84 -15.32
C TRP A 33 17.77 25.36 -15.37
N TRP A 34 18.78 24.99 -14.59
CA TRP A 34 19.30 23.62 -14.55
C TRP A 34 18.28 22.63 -13.98
N GLY A 35 17.57 23.00 -12.92
CA GLY A 35 16.48 22.20 -12.36
C GLY A 35 15.34 22.00 -13.35
N ALA A 36 14.86 23.08 -13.97
CA ALA A 36 13.79 23.01 -14.95
C ALA A 36 14.15 22.11 -16.15
N ARG A 37 15.39 22.20 -16.64
CA ARG A 37 15.91 21.31 -17.68
C ARG A 37 15.88 19.85 -17.24
N GLN A 38 16.42 19.52 -16.06
CA GLN A 38 16.42 18.15 -15.55
C GLN A 38 15.01 17.59 -15.40
N LYS A 39 14.07 18.37 -14.87
CA LYS A 39 12.66 17.95 -14.75
C LYS A 39 12.09 17.62 -16.12
N ARG A 40 12.28 18.49 -17.11
CA ARG A 40 11.79 18.25 -18.47
C ARG A 40 12.39 16.98 -19.07
N ASP A 41 13.70 16.81 -18.93
CA ASP A 41 14.41 15.65 -19.48
C ASP A 41 13.94 14.35 -18.79
N ALA A 42 13.77 14.35 -17.46
CA ALA A 42 13.25 13.20 -16.71
C ALA A 42 11.77 12.89 -17.04
N ILE A 43 10.93 13.90 -17.24
CA ILE A 43 9.55 13.69 -17.71
C ILE A 43 9.54 13.08 -19.11
N ALA A 44 10.42 13.54 -20.01
CA ALA A 44 10.54 12.97 -21.35
C ALA A 44 11.02 11.51 -21.30
N GLU A 45 11.98 11.18 -20.42
CA GLU A 45 12.41 9.80 -20.15
C GLU A 45 11.25 8.94 -19.63
N TRP A 46 10.46 9.46 -18.69
CA TRP A 46 9.26 8.78 -18.15
C TRP A 46 8.23 8.48 -19.24
N GLN A 47 7.90 9.47 -20.07
CA GLN A 47 6.97 9.30 -21.19
C GLN A 47 7.53 8.35 -22.26
N ALA A 48 8.84 8.41 -22.55
CA ALA A 48 9.49 7.52 -23.50
C ALA A 48 9.45 6.04 -23.03
N ALA A 49 9.40 5.82 -21.72
CA ALA A 49 9.15 4.51 -21.12
C ALA A 49 7.67 4.08 -21.15
N GLY A 50 6.79 4.83 -21.84
CA GLY A 50 5.36 4.55 -21.96
C GLY A 50 4.57 4.79 -20.67
N ARG A 51 5.11 5.56 -19.72
CA ARG A 51 4.52 5.74 -18.41
C ARG A 51 3.52 6.90 -18.36
N PRO A 52 2.45 6.78 -17.55
CA PRO A 52 1.39 7.78 -17.48
C PRO A 52 1.87 9.05 -16.75
N LEU A 53 1.34 10.21 -17.16
CA LEU A 53 1.61 11.50 -16.51
C LEU A 53 0.47 12.00 -15.63
N THR A 54 -0.65 11.29 -15.61
CA THR A 54 -1.82 11.65 -14.81
C THR A 54 -2.41 10.39 -14.20
N VAL A 55 -3.04 10.53 -13.03
CA VAL A 55 -3.73 9.41 -12.37
C VAL A 55 -4.85 8.89 -13.28
N ALA A 56 -5.59 9.78 -13.95
CA ALA A 56 -6.63 9.39 -14.90
C ALA A 56 -6.13 8.46 -16.03
N ALA A 57 -4.90 8.64 -16.51
CA ALA A 57 -4.31 7.79 -17.55
C ALA A 57 -3.92 6.39 -17.06
N MET A 58 -3.89 6.16 -15.74
CA MET A 58 -3.64 4.84 -15.14
C MET A 58 -4.90 4.03 -14.91
N LEU A 59 -6.04 4.71 -14.82
CA LEU A 59 -7.25 4.09 -14.28
C LEU A 59 -8.08 3.47 -15.38
N GLU A 60 -8.45 2.21 -15.16
CA GLU A 60 -9.55 1.59 -15.85
C GLU A 60 -10.88 2.20 -15.38
N PRO A 61 -11.97 2.10 -16.17
CA PRO A 61 -13.30 2.51 -15.71
C PRO A 61 -13.66 1.80 -14.40
N LEU A 62 -14.24 2.54 -13.45
CA LEU A 62 -14.67 1.95 -12.19
C LEU A 62 -15.73 0.87 -12.49
N PRO A 63 -15.58 -0.37 -12.01
CA PRO A 63 -16.58 -1.40 -12.19
C PRO A 63 -17.90 -1.03 -11.49
N PRO A 64 -19.05 -1.54 -11.96
CA PRO A 64 -20.34 -1.31 -11.29
C PRO A 64 -20.31 -1.75 -9.81
N ASP A 65 -20.97 -0.99 -8.93
CA ASP A 65 -20.97 -1.25 -7.49
C ASP A 65 -21.37 -2.69 -7.12
N ALA A 66 -22.36 -3.25 -7.84
CA ALA A 66 -22.84 -4.62 -7.62
C ALA A 66 -21.78 -5.70 -7.93
N GLU A 67 -20.80 -5.39 -8.78
CA GLU A 67 -19.74 -6.31 -9.23
C GLU A 67 -18.40 -6.05 -8.55
N ASN A 68 -18.31 -5.01 -7.72
CA ASN A 68 -17.07 -4.57 -7.09
C ASN A 68 -17.07 -4.88 -5.58
N PHE A 69 -16.13 -5.71 -5.13
CA PHE A 69 -15.94 -6.06 -3.72
C PHE A 69 -15.61 -4.83 -2.85
N ALA A 70 -14.86 -3.87 -3.40
CA ALA A 70 -14.51 -2.64 -2.68
C ALA A 70 -15.74 -1.75 -2.39
N MET A 71 -16.84 -1.94 -3.14
CA MET A 71 -18.08 -1.18 -3.02
C MET A 71 -19.11 -1.87 -2.11
N LEU A 72 -18.70 -2.84 -1.29
CA LEU A 72 -19.59 -3.38 -0.26
C LEU A 72 -20.01 -2.28 0.73
N PRO A 73 -21.28 -2.24 1.19
CA PRO A 73 -21.76 -1.22 2.13
C PRO A 73 -20.89 -1.09 3.38
N ILE A 74 -20.43 -2.23 3.92
CA ILE A 74 -19.53 -2.28 5.08
C ILE A 74 -18.27 -1.42 4.90
N PHE A 75 -17.63 -1.46 3.73
CA PHE A 75 -16.42 -0.68 3.46
C PHE A 75 -16.72 0.79 3.26
N MET A 76 -17.85 1.11 2.61
CA MET A 76 -18.32 2.49 2.43
C MET A 76 -18.69 3.16 3.75
N GLU A 77 -19.25 2.40 4.70
CA GLU A 77 -19.51 2.88 6.05
C GLU A 77 -18.22 3.13 6.82
N VAL A 78 -17.29 2.18 6.80
CA VAL A 78 -15.99 2.37 7.46
C VAL A 78 -15.26 3.57 6.87
N MET A 79 -15.18 3.73 5.55
CA MET A 79 -14.55 4.93 4.94
C MET A 79 -15.18 6.24 5.43
N ARG A 80 -16.50 6.27 5.65
CA ARG A 80 -17.20 7.43 6.22
C ARG A 80 -16.83 7.69 7.67
N GLU A 81 -16.59 6.64 8.48
CA GLU A 81 -16.14 6.80 9.87
C GLU A 81 -14.77 7.48 9.97
N TYR A 82 -13.89 7.21 9.01
CA TYR A 82 -12.57 7.83 8.93
C TYR A 82 -12.60 9.21 8.26
N ALA A 83 -13.67 9.56 7.54
CA ALA A 83 -13.81 10.85 6.89
C ALA A 83 -13.75 11.99 7.92
N GLY A 84 -12.74 12.86 7.81
CA GLY A 84 -12.55 14.00 8.70
C GLY A 84 -11.77 13.70 9.99
N GLN A 85 -11.29 12.46 10.19
CA GLN A 85 -10.41 12.15 11.31
C GLN A 85 -8.97 12.60 11.01
N VAL A 86 -8.40 13.37 11.93
CA VAL A 86 -7.00 13.84 11.86
C VAL A 86 -6.03 12.72 12.22
N ASP A 87 -6.45 11.80 13.10
CA ASP A 87 -5.70 10.61 13.47
C ASP A 87 -6.23 9.40 12.69
N MET A 88 -5.52 9.04 11.62
CA MET A 88 -5.83 7.85 10.81
C MET A 88 -5.51 6.53 11.54
N GLY A 89 -4.96 6.58 12.76
CA GLY A 89 -4.42 5.44 13.47
C GLY A 89 -5.48 4.53 14.08
N GLN A 90 -6.56 5.07 14.65
CA GLN A 90 -7.59 4.25 15.32
C GLN A 90 -9.02 4.72 15.00
N PRO A 91 -9.89 3.80 14.56
CA PRO A 91 -11.31 4.11 14.39
C PRO A 91 -11.96 4.42 15.76
N PRO A 92 -13.07 5.17 15.81
CA PRO A 92 -13.77 5.46 17.06
C PRO A 92 -14.16 4.15 17.77
N GLU A 93 -14.02 4.09 19.08
CA GLU A 93 -14.44 2.92 19.84
C GLU A 93 -15.93 2.62 19.59
N GLY A 94 -16.25 1.34 19.36
CA GLY A 94 -17.61 0.89 19.04
C GLY A 94 -18.07 1.12 17.60
N SER A 95 -17.30 1.85 16.78
CA SER A 95 -17.56 1.98 15.35
C SER A 95 -17.41 0.64 14.60
N LEU A 96 -17.96 0.55 13.39
CA LEU A 96 -17.83 -0.62 12.55
C LEU A 96 -16.37 -0.92 12.22
N GLY A 97 -15.58 0.11 11.88
CA GLY A 97 -14.15 0.00 11.65
C GLY A 97 -13.40 -0.50 12.87
N TYR A 98 -13.80 -0.08 14.08
CA TYR A 98 -13.23 -0.59 15.32
C TYR A 98 -13.52 -2.06 15.51
N ARG A 99 -14.78 -2.48 15.34
CA ARG A 99 -15.18 -3.89 15.46
C ARG A 99 -14.46 -4.77 14.44
N MET A 100 -14.32 -4.31 13.19
CA MET A 100 -13.55 -5.01 12.15
C MET A 100 -12.07 -5.16 12.53
N ALA A 101 -11.46 -4.11 13.10
CA ALA A 101 -10.08 -4.18 13.58
C ALA A 101 -9.94 -5.09 14.81
N GLU A 102 -10.93 -5.08 15.71
CA GLU A 102 -10.95 -5.90 16.93
C GLU A 102 -10.93 -7.40 16.61
N MET A 103 -11.57 -7.84 15.51
CA MET A 103 -11.53 -9.22 15.03
C MET A 103 -10.10 -9.77 14.96
N GLY A 104 -9.14 -8.94 14.53
CA GLY A 104 -7.73 -9.33 14.40
C GLY A 104 -6.83 -8.97 15.58
N ARG A 105 -7.15 -7.92 16.34
CA ARG A 105 -6.32 -7.49 17.49
C ARG A 105 -6.22 -8.56 18.58
N MET A 106 -7.30 -9.31 18.77
CA MET A 106 -7.39 -10.40 19.75
C MET A 106 -6.62 -11.64 19.30
N GLY A 107 -6.32 -11.74 18.00
CA GLY A 107 -5.50 -12.79 17.40
C GLY A 107 -4.02 -12.43 17.39
N GLY A 108 -3.48 -11.88 18.50
CA GLY A 108 -2.15 -11.25 18.60
C GLY A 108 -0.97 -11.99 17.93
N SER A 109 0.23 -11.39 17.96
CA SER A 109 1.44 -11.92 17.29
C SER A 109 1.80 -13.39 17.61
N ARG A 110 1.16 -14.00 18.61
CA ARG A 110 1.31 -15.40 19.02
C ARG A 110 0.57 -16.41 18.15
N PHE A 111 -0.47 -16.03 17.41
CA PHE A 111 -1.08 -16.92 16.40
C PHE A 111 -0.21 -17.04 15.14
N GLN A 112 0.88 -16.28 15.06
CA GLN A 112 1.78 -16.21 13.91
C GLN A 112 2.94 -17.20 14.01
N SER A 113 3.03 -17.99 15.08
CA SER A 113 4.18 -18.88 15.31
C SER A 113 3.98 -20.27 14.70
N GLU A 114 4.65 -20.46 13.57
CA GLU A 114 5.10 -21.74 13.01
C GLU A 114 4.01 -22.68 12.45
N ARG A 115 4.21 -23.10 11.19
CA ARG A 115 3.35 -24.08 10.49
C ARG A 115 3.06 -25.32 11.34
N ASP A 116 4.06 -25.79 12.08
CA ASP A 116 4.07 -27.07 12.78
C ASP A 116 3.43 -27.03 14.18
N LYS A 117 3.07 -25.84 14.68
CA LYS A 117 2.44 -25.70 16.00
C LYS A 117 0.94 -25.52 15.86
N ALA A 118 0.18 -26.29 16.65
CA ALA A 118 -1.25 -26.07 16.77
C ALA A 118 -1.52 -24.67 17.35
N PRO A 119 -2.52 -23.94 16.83
CA PRO A 119 -2.87 -22.62 17.34
C PRO A 119 -3.41 -22.72 18.78
N ASP A 120 -2.95 -21.82 19.66
CA ASP A 120 -3.44 -21.73 21.04
C ASP A 120 -4.55 -20.67 21.15
N PHE A 121 -5.79 -21.12 21.33
CA PHE A 121 -6.95 -20.24 21.48
C PHE A 121 -7.24 -19.82 22.93
N SER A 122 -6.40 -20.20 23.90
CA SER A 122 -6.68 -20.03 25.33
C SER A 122 -6.83 -18.58 25.76
N GLU A 123 -6.07 -17.66 25.15
CA GLU A 123 -6.17 -16.22 25.42
C GLU A 123 -7.52 -15.66 24.94
N TRP A 124 -7.96 -16.05 23.75
CA TRP A 124 -9.25 -15.65 23.20
C TRP A 124 -10.40 -16.20 24.06
N ALA A 125 -10.34 -17.49 24.41
CA ALA A 125 -11.32 -18.14 25.28
C ALA A 125 -11.43 -17.46 26.65
N ARG A 126 -10.27 -17.15 27.28
CA ARG A 126 -10.20 -16.45 28.57
C ARG A 126 -10.79 -15.05 28.49
N SER A 127 -10.50 -14.29 27.43
CA SER A 127 -11.02 -12.93 27.25
C SER A 127 -12.55 -12.86 27.10
N HIS A 128 -13.19 -13.97 26.71
CA HIS A 128 -14.64 -14.08 26.57
C HIS A 128 -15.31 -14.95 27.63
N GLY A 129 -14.55 -15.45 28.62
CA GLY A 129 -15.09 -16.27 29.71
C GLY A 129 -15.72 -17.58 29.24
N ILE A 130 -15.16 -18.22 28.21
CA ILE A 130 -15.64 -19.51 27.70
C ILE A 130 -14.55 -20.58 27.80
N ASP A 131 -14.97 -21.85 27.72
CA ASP A 131 -14.06 -22.98 27.67
C ASP A 131 -13.17 -22.93 26.42
N ASN A 132 -11.94 -23.42 26.54
CA ASN A 132 -10.98 -23.48 25.44
C ASN A 132 -11.30 -24.62 24.44
N GLN A 133 -12.53 -24.65 23.93
CA GLN A 133 -13.01 -25.62 22.95
C GLN A 133 -13.15 -24.93 21.58
N PRO A 134 -12.41 -25.37 20.53
CA PRO A 134 -12.40 -24.70 19.23
C PRO A 134 -13.77 -24.45 18.63
N ALA A 135 -14.70 -25.41 18.72
CA ALA A 135 -16.05 -25.28 18.19
C ALA A 135 -16.88 -24.20 18.91
N LEU A 136 -16.78 -24.12 20.25
CA LEU A 136 -17.48 -23.11 21.05
C LEU A 136 -16.91 -21.70 20.78
N ILE A 137 -15.58 -21.62 20.69
CA ILE A 137 -14.86 -20.39 20.36
C ILE A 137 -15.27 -19.89 18.97
N LEU A 138 -15.27 -20.76 17.95
CA LEU A 138 -15.70 -20.44 16.60
C LEU A 138 -17.16 -19.93 16.58
N GLN A 139 -18.06 -20.63 17.27
CA GLN A 139 -19.46 -20.22 17.36
C GLN A 139 -19.59 -18.81 17.95
N LYS A 140 -18.89 -18.52 19.06
CA LYS A 140 -18.91 -17.21 19.70
C LYS A 140 -18.28 -16.12 18.83
N PHE A 141 -17.23 -16.45 18.09
CA PHE A 141 -16.63 -15.54 17.12
C PHE A 141 -17.63 -15.18 16.01
N ASP A 142 -18.34 -16.16 15.46
CA ASP A 142 -19.32 -15.95 14.40
C ASP A 142 -20.54 -15.18 14.89
N GLU A 143 -21.06 -15.49 16.08
CA GLU A 143 -22.17 -14.76 16.70
C GLU A 143 -21.82 -13.27 16.86
N LYS A 144 -20.63 -12.96 17.41
CA LYS A 144 -20.16 -11.58 17.64
C LYS A 144 -19.97 -10.76 16.35
N ASN A 145 -19.63 -11.43 15.24
CA ASN A 145 -19.24 -10.79 13.98
C ASN A 145 -20.18 -11.11 12.80
N SER A 146 -21.39 -11.59 13.07
CA SER A 146 -22.31 -12.11 12.06
C SER A 146 -22.73 -11.06 11.02
N ASP A 147 -22.91 -9.81 11.42
CA ASP A 147 -23.23 -8.66 10.57
C ASP A 147 -22.07 -8.28 9.62
N ILE A 148 -20.83 -8.42 10.09
CA ILE A 148 -19.62 -8.18 9.28
C ILE A 148 -19.43 -9.34 8.30
N LEU A 149 -19.44 -10.58 8.80
CA LEU A 149 -19.17 -11.79 8.02
C LEU A 149 -20.23 -12.01 6.91
N SER A 150 -21.49 -11.70 7.17
CA SER A 150 -22.57 -11.84 6.17
C SER A 150 -22.36 -10.91 4.97
N GLN A 151 -22.02 -9.64 5.20
CA GLN A 151 -21.73 -8.69 4.12
C GLN A 151 -20.48 -9.07 3.33
N LEU A 152 -19.43 -9.52 4.02
CA LEU A 152 -18.20 -9.98 3.36
C LEU A 152 -18.45 -11.23 2.49
N ARG A 153 -19.28 -12.16 2.98
CA ARG A 153 -19.69 -13.36 2.23
C ARG A 153 -20.46 -13.02 0.96
N GLU A 154 -21.37 -12.06 1.01
CA GLU A 154 -22.12 -11.58 -0.16
C GLU A 154 -21.16 -11.10 -1.28
N GLY A 155 -20.09 -10.42 -0.89
CA GLY A 155 -19.08 -9.91 -1.81
C GLY A 155 -18.18 -10.96 -2.46
N LEU A 156 -18.13 -12.21 -1.98
CA LEU A 156 -17.23 -13.23 -2.53
C LEU A 156 -17.47 -13.53 -4.01
N SER A 157 -18.71 -13.35 -4.46
CA SER A 157 -19.11 -13.53 -5.86
C SER A 157 -18.71 -12.38 -6.79
N ARG A 158 -18.30 -11.23 -6.23
CA ARG A 158 -18.01 -10.01 -6.99
C ARG A 158 -16.69 -10.15 -7.76
N PRO A 159 -16.69 -9.99 -9.11
CA PRO A 159 -15.53 -10.23 -9.94
C PRO A 159 -14.45 -9.14 -9.83
N PHE A 160 -14.71 -7.96 -9.27
CA PHE A 160 -13.71 -6.89 -9.19
C PHE A 160 -13.39 -6.49 -7.74
N THR A 161 -12.25 -5.83 -7.55
CA THR A 161 -11.82 -5.22 -6.29
C THR A 161 -11.08 -3.92 -6.58
N GLU A 162 -11.82 -2.88 -6.93
CA GLU A 162 -11.23 -1.58 -7.31
C GLU A 162 -11.73 -0.48 -6.38
N PRO A 163 -10.90 0.11 -5.52
CA PRO A 163 -11.34 1.15 -4.60
C PRO A 163 -11.65 2.45 -5.38
N PRO A 164 -12.74 3.16 -5.04
CA PRO A 164 -13.16 4.36 -5.77
C PRO A 164 -12.23 5.58 -5.53
N ARG A 165 -11.24 5.44 -4.65
CA ARG A 165 -10.36 6.53 -4.21
C ARG A 165 -9.58 7.14 -5.38
N TRP A 166 -8.99 6.32 -6.23
CA TRP A 166 -8.11 6.83 -7.29
C TRP A 166 -8.91 7.58 -8.35
N HIS A 167 -10.12 7.13 -8.66
CA HIS A 167 -11.04 7.83 -9.58
C HIS A 167 -11.46 9.18 -9.01
N ARG A 168 -11.69 9.26 -7.69
CA ARG A 168 -11.91 10.55 -7.00
C ARG A 168 -10.69 11.47 -7.12
N ILE A 169 -9.48 10.97 -6.83
CA ILE A 169 -8.23 11.74 -6.96
C ILE A 169 -8.00 12.21 -8.42
N ALA A 170 -8.34 11.38 -9.40
CA ALA A 170 -8.25 11.74 -10.81
C ALA A 170 -9.20 12.88 -11.18
N SER A 171 -10.37 12.94 -10.55
CA SER A 171 -11.37 14.01 -10.77
C SER A 171 -11.12 15.27 -9.93
N ASP A 172 -10.60 15.13 -8.72
CA ASP A 172 -10.26 16.21 -7.80
C ASP A 172 -8.88 15.94 -7.15
N PRO A 173 -7.82 16.64 -7.59
CA PRO A 173 -6.49 16.49 -7.00
C PRO A 173 -6.42 16.80 -5.50
N ASN A 174 -7.38 17.56 -4.93
CA ASN A 174 -7.42 17.81 -3.49
C ASN A 174 -7.83 16.57 -2.69
N ALA A 175 -8.51 15.60 -3.34
CA ALA A 175 -8.87 14.31 -2.74
C ALA A 175 -7.64 13.43 -2.44
N LEU A 176 -6.43 13.81 -2.87
CA LEU A 176 -5.20 13.11 -2.49
C LEU A 176 -5.02 13.04 -0.95
N PHE A 177 -5.53 14.04 -0.25
CA PHE A 177 -5.48 14.13 1.21
C PHE A 177 -6.71 13.55 1.91
N GLU A 178 -7.71 13.08 1.16
CA GLU A 178 -8.83 12.35 1.77
C GLU A 178 -8.34 11.00 2.30
N PRO A 179 -8.91 10.54 3.43
CA PRO A 179 -8.64 9.21 3.93
C PRO A 179 -9.04 8.19 2.85
N GLY A 180 -8.09 7.32 2.50
CA GLY A 180 -8.36 6.15 1.67
C GLY A 180 -9.08 5.05 2.46
N MET A 181 -9.08 3.83 1.92
CA MET A 181 -9.48 2.69 2.73
C MET A 181 -8.60 2.61 3.98
N PRO A 182 -9.15 2.28 5.16
CA PRO A 182 -8.37 2.16 6.37
C PRO A 182 -7.58 0.86 6.35
N ILE A 183 -6.44 0.89 5.65
CA ILE A 183 -5.59 -0.27 5.38
C ILE A 183 -5.18 -1.03 6.65
N HIS A 184 -5.02 -0.36 7.78
CA HIS A 184 -4.75 -1.04 9.05
C HIS A 184 -5.94 -1.86 9.54
N THR A 185 -7.16 -1.32 9.45
CA THR A 185 -8.39 -2.04 9.79
C THR A 185 -8.60 -3.25 8.89
N LEU A 186 -8.33 -3.12 7.58
CA LEU A 186 -8.37 -4.24 6.65
C LEU A 186 -7.31 -5.31 6.99
N ALA A 187 -6.08 -4.92 7.32
CA ALA A 187 -5.04 -5.87 7.71
C ALA A 187 -5.38 -6.62 9.02
N PHE A 188 -5.99 -5.92 9.98
CA PHE A 188 -6.51 -6.57 11.18
C PHE A 188 -7.69 -7.49 10.85
N LEU A 189 -8.62 -7.08 9.98
CA LEU A 189 -9.70 -7.95 9.53
C LEU A 189 -9.15 -9.25 8.93
N THR A 190 -8.14 -9.19 8.06
CA THR A 190 -7.50 -10.41 7.52
C THR A 190 -6.88 -11.27 8.61
N SER A 191 -6.30 -10.66 9.64
CA SER A 191 -5.78 -11.40 10.81
C SER A 191 -6.90 -12.10 11.58
N GLY A 192 -8.06 -11.46 11.74
CA GLY A 192 -9.24 -12.05 12.35
C GLY A 192 -9.84 -13.20 11.53
N LEU A 193 -9.85 -13.07 10.20
CA LEU A 193 -10.29 -14.12 9.28
C LEU A 193 -9.33 -15.32 9.29
N THR A 194 -8.03 -15.08 9.41
CA THR A 194 -7.01 -16.12 9.61
C THR A 194 -7.30 -16.88 10.91
N LEU A 195 -7.54 -16.16 12.01
CA LEU A 195 -7.90 -16.77 13.29
C LEU A 195 -9.18 -17.60 13.20
N ARG A 196 -10.23 -17.08 12.55
CA ARG A 196 -11.48 -17.81 12.31
C ARG A 196 -11.26 -19.09 11.52
N ALA A 197 -10.41 -19.04 10.49
CA ALA A 197 -10.07 -20.22 9.69
C ALA A 197 -9.37 -21.29 10.53
N GLU A 198 -8.42 -20.91 11.39
CA GLU A 198 -7.74 -21.82 12.31
C GLU A 198 -8.71 -22.48 13.31
N MET A 199 -9.63 -21.69 13.89
CA MET A 199 -10.67 -22.20 14.78
C MET A 199 -11.57 -23.21 14.04
N ALA A 200 -11.89 -22.94 12.77
CA ALA A 200 -12.70 -23.82 11.93
C ALA A 200 -11.98 -25.12 11.57
N ILE A 201 -10.69 -25.08 11.24
CA ILE A 201 -9.86 -26.27 11.04
C ILE A 201 -9.87 -27.12 12.31
N ALA A 202 -9.56 -26.52 13.47
CA ALA A 202 -9.52 -27.22 14.75
C ALA A 202 -10.89 -27.78 15.20
N ALA A 203 -11.99 -27.17 14.74
CA ALA A 203 -13.35 -27.63 14.97
C ALA A 203 -13.88 -28.63 13.92
N ASN A 204 -13.04 -29.04 12.95
CA ASN A 204 -13.41 -29.89 11.81
C ASN A 204 -14.60 -29.32 10.99
N ARG A 205 -14.54 -28.01 10.69
CA ARG A 205 -15.52 -27.25 9.91
C ARG A 205 -14.88 -26.71 8.62
N PRO A 206 -14.55 -27.60 7.64
CA PRO A 206 -13.79 -27.22 6.45
C PRO A 206 -14.44 -26.12 5.62
N GLU A 207 -15.77 -26.08 5.58
CA GLU A 207 -16.55 -25.10 4.84
C GLU A 207 -16.34 -23.67 5.38
N ILE A 208 -16.25 -23.54 6.71
CA ILE A 208 -16.01 -22.25 7.38
C ILE A 208 -14.56 -21.82 7.22
N ALA A 209 -13.62 -22.76 7.27
CA ALA A 209 -12.21 -22.49 7.01
C ALA A 209 -12.00 -21.96 5.59
N LEU A 210 -12.60 -22.63 4.59
CA LEU A 210 -12.55 -22.23 3.18
C LEU A 210 -13.12 -20.83 2.97
N GLU A 211 -14.32 -20.57 3.51
CA GLU A 211 -14.96 -19.25 3.43
C GLU A 211 -14.07 -18.16 4.04
N SER A 212 -13.51 -18.40 5.22
CA SER A 212 -12.67 -17.43 5.93
C SER A 212 -11.41 -17.08 5.14
N VAL A 213 -10.76 -18.09 4.56
CA VAL A 213 -9.60 -17.90 3.68
C VAL A 213 -10.00 -17.15 2.42
N ALA A 214 -11.11 -17.51 1.78
CA ALA A 214 -11.60 -16.84 0.58
C ALA A 214 -11.86 -15.35 0.84
N ILE A 215 -12.55 -15.01 1.94
CA ILE A 215 -12.77 -13.60 2.32
C ILE A 215 -11.43 -12.92 2.58
N GLY A 216 -10.53 -13.57 3.31
CA GLY A 216 -9.20 -13.03 3.63
C GLY A 216 -8.39 -12.68 2.37
N LEU A 217 -8.44 -13.54 1.35
CA LEU A 217 -7.81 -13.29 0.05
C LEU A 217 -8.44 -12.07 -0.65
N ARG A 218 -9.77 -11.93 -0.65
CA ARG A 218 -10.44 -10.76 -1.25
C ARG A 218 -10.11 -9.45 -0.51
N VAL A 219 -9.98 -9.50 0.82
CA VAL A 219 -9.54 -8.34 1.62
C VAL A 219 -8.06 -8.02 1.35
N ALA A 220 -7.22 -9.03 1.15
CA ALA A 220 -5.84 -8.83 0.73
C ALA A 220 -5.74 -8.20 -0.67
N ASP A 221 -6.56 -8.62 -1.63
CA ASP A 221 -6.67 -7.96 -2.94
C ASP A 221 -7.07 -6.47 -2.78
N LEU A 222 -7.96 -6.16 -1.84
CA LEU A 222 -8.39 -4.78 -1.57
C LEU A 222 -7.27 -3.92 -0.99
N LEU A 223 -6.46 -4.48 -0.09
CA LEU A 223 -5.24 -3.82 0.41
C LEU A 223 -4.26 -3.48 -0.72
N ALA A 224 -4.16 -4.38 -1.69
CA ALA A 224 -3.35 -4.21 -2.88
C ALA A 224 -3.85 -3.10 -3.81
N ALA A 225 -5.15 -3.13 -4.10
CA ALA A 225 -5.81 -2.22 -5.04
C ALA A 225 -5.80 -0.76 -4.55
N GLU A 226 -5.53 -0.50 -3.26
CA GLU A 226 -5.19 0.84 -2.79
C GLU A 226 -3.91 1.39 -3.45
N ASN A 227 -3.11 0.58 -4.14
CA ASN A 227 -1.89 0.98 -4.87
C ASN A 227 -0.98 1.91 -4.06
N THR A 228 -0.89 1.68 -2.76
CA THR A 228 0.07 2.33 -1.88
C THR A 228 1.13 1.32 -1.45
N PHE A 229 2.35 1.80 -1.20
CA PHE A 229 3.43 0.95 -0.71
C PHE A 229 3.05 0.25 0.61
N VAL A 230 2.39 0.96 1.52
CA VAL A 230 1.91 0.38 2.78
C VAL A 230 0.82 -0.67 2.52
N GLY A 231 -0.10 -0.43 1.58
CA GLY A 231 -1.10 -1.40 1.15
C GLY A 231 -0.47 -2.71 0.66
N ALA A 232 0.54 -2.65 -0.20
CA ALA A 232 1.27 -3.83 -0.68
C ALA A 232 1.99 -4.58 0.45
N ILE A 233 2.67 -3.89 1.37
CA ILE A 233 3.31 -4.55 2.52
C ILE A 233 2.26 -5.29 3.36
N LEU A 234 1.13 -4.64 3.63
CA LEU A 234 0.05 -5.23 4.44
C LEU A 234 -0.64 -6.38 3.71
N GLN A 235 -0.76 -6.32 2.38
CA GLN A 235 -1.21 -7.44 1.57
C GLN A 235 -0.24 -8.62 1.68
N VAL A 236 1.07 -8.43 1.47
CA VAL A 236 2.06 -9.51 1.58
C VAL A 236 2.01 -10.15 2.96
N ALA A 237 1.93 -9.32 4.02
CA ALA A 237 1.77 -9.82 5.39
C ALA A 237 0.46 -10.61 5.58
N SER A 238 -0.64 -10.17 4.95
CA SER A 238 -1.92 -10.87 4.98
C SER A 238 -1.85 -12.21 4.25
N TRP A 239 -1.22 -12.23 3.09
CA TRP A 239 -1.00 -13.41 2.27
C TRP A 239 -0.15 -14.46 2.99
N SER A 240 0.96 -14.05 3.62
CA SER A 240 1.82 -14.94 4.40
C SER A 240 1.06 -15.64 5.52
N ARG A 241 0.14 -14.94 6.20
CA ARG A 241 -0.71 -15.55 7.24
C ARG A 241 -1.69 -16.57 6.67
N LEU A 242 -2.39 -16.21 5.58
CA LEU A 242 -3.34 -17.10 4.92
C LEU A 242 -2.66 -18.35 4.36
N GLN A 243 -1.43 -18.23 3.85
CA GLN A 243 -0.65 -19.37 3.36
C GLN A 243 -0.37 -20.42 4.43
N ILE A 244 -0.08 -19.99 5.67
CA ILE A 244 0.15 -20.92 6.78
C ILE A 244 -1.12 -21.73 7.08
N VAL A 245 -2.28 -21.06 7.15
CA VAL A 245 -3.58 -21.70 7.37
C VAL A 245 -3.91 -22.68 6.24
N MET A 246 -3.73 -22.25 4.99
CA MET A 246 -4.00 -23.08 3.81
C MET A 246 -3.10 -24.32 3.79
N ALA A 247 -1.80 -24.15 4.07
CA ALA A 247 -0.87 -25.27 4.16
C ALA A 247 -1.32 -26.30 5.21
N ARG A 248 -1.72 -25.84 6.40
CA ARG A 248 -2.23 -26.72 7.46
C ARG A 248 -3.50 -27.45 7.07
N ALA A 249 -4.46 -26.75 6.46
CA ALA A 249 -5.70 -27.36 5.97
C ALA A 249 -5.44 -28.42 4.89
N MET A 250 -4.49 -28.16 3.98
CA MET A 250 -4.05 -29.12 2.97
C MET A 250 -3.35 -30.33 3.59
N ASP A 251 -2.46 -30.11 4.57
CA ASP A 251 -1.76 -31.20 5.29
C ASP A 251 -2.75 -32.13 6.02
N GLN A 252 -3.88 -31.59 6.50
CA GLN A 252 -4.95 -32.35 7.14
C GLN A 252 -5.96 -32.96 6.14
N GLY A 253 -5.88 -32.62 4.86
CA GLY A 253 -6.79 -33.14 3.82
C GLY A 253 -8.25 -32.76 4.03
N ILE A 254 -8.55 -31.62 4.68
CA ILE A 254 -9.92 -31.25 5.04
C ILE A 254 -10.73 -30.67 3.87
N TRP A 255 -10.06 -30.21 2.81
CA TRP A 255 -10.70 -29.64 1.63
C TRP A 255 -10.70 -30.62 0.46
N THR A 256 -11.82 -30.64 -0.26
CA THR A 256 -12.01 -31.41 -1.49
C THR A 256 -11.29 -30.76 -2.68
N GLU A 257 -11.07 -31.51 -3.75
CA GLU A 257 -10.50 -31.00 -5.00
C GLU A 257 -11.29 -29.82 -5.59
N GLN A 258 -12.63 -29.84 -5.46
CA GLN A 258 -13.47 -28.75 -5.92
C GLN A 258 -13.20 -27.45 -5.15
N GLU A 259 -12.98 -27.55 -3.83
CA GLU A 259 -12.69 -26.41 -2.97
C GLU A 259 -11.28 -25.88 -3.21
N LEU A 260 -10.30 -26.77 -3.38
CA LEU A 260 -8.94 -26.40 -3.78
C LEU A 260 -8.92 -25.70 -5.14
N THR A 261 -9.75 -26.14 -6.08
CA THR A 261 -9.91 -25.47 -7.39
C THR A 261 -10.44 -24.05 -7.24
N LYS A 262 -11.42 -23.82 -6.35
CA LYS A 262 -11.91 -22.47 -6.05
C LYS A 262 -10.83 -21.59 -5.43
N LEU A 263 -10.03 -22.13 -4.51
CA LEU A 263 -8.89 -21.39 -3.93
C LEU A 263 -7.85 -21.04 -5.00
N ARG A 264 -7.49 -21.99 -5.86
CA ARG A 264 -6.57 -21.73 -6.99
C ARG A 264 -7.08 -20.59 -7.86
N PHE A 265 -8.37 -20.57 -8.19
CA PHE A 265 -8.96 -19.47 -8.94
C PHE A 265 -8.84 -18.13 -8.21
N LEU A 266 -9.11 -18.09 -6.89
CA LEU A 266 -8.95 -16.85 -6.10
C LEU A 266 -7.50 -16.38 -6.02
N ILE A 267 -6.58 -17.31 -5.81
CA ILE A 267 -5.13 -17.06 -5.73
C ILE A 267 -4.58 -16.55 -7.05
N ALA A 268 -4.97 -17.17 -8.17
CA ALA A 268 -4.52 -16.78 -9.51
C ALA A 268 -4.89 -15.35 -9.90
N ARG A 269 -5.87 -14.75 -9.21
CA ARG A 269 -6.23 -13.33 -9.39
C ARG A 269 -5.20 -12.38 -8.81
N THR A 270 -4.43 -12.82 -7.81
CA THR A 270 -3.35 -12.01 -7.25
C THR A 270 -2.15 -12.08 -8.19
N ASN A 271 -1.95 -11.03 -8.99
CA ASN A 271 -0.76 -10.89 -9.82
C ASN A 271 0.19 -9.87 -9.19
N GLU A 272 1.35 -10.33 -8.72
CA GLU A 272 2.34 -9.45 -8.06
C GLU A 272 2.81 -8.30 -8.96
N ARG A 273 2.83 -8.50 -10.28
CA ARG A 273 3.19 -7.47 -11.25
C ARG A 273 2.18 -6.32 -11.26
N HIS A 274 0.89 -6.63 -11.08
CA HIS A 274 -0.16 -5.63 -10.94
C HIS A 274 -0.07 -4.87 -9.62
N LEU A 275 0.81 -5.25 -8.68
CA LEU A 275 1.03 -4.53 -7.44
C LEU A 275 2.14 -3.50 -7.57
N VAL A 276 3.34 -3.92 -7.97
CA VAL A 276 4.53 -3.08 -7.82
C VAL A 276 4.56 -1.94 -8.81
N LEU A 277 4.24 -2.19 -10.09
CA LEU A 277 4.33 -1.16 -11.12
C LEU A 277 3.33 -0.02 -10.89
N PRO A 278 2.03 -0.27 -10.63
CA PRO A 278 1.09 0.81 -10.33
C PRO A 278 1.46 1.61 -9.08
N ILE A 279 2.04 0.97 -8.05
CA ILE A 279 2.54 1.67 -6.85
C ILE A 279 3.66 2.65 -7.20
N LEU A 280 4.64 2.21 -8.00
CA LEU A 280 5.74 3.08 -8.43
C LEU A 280 5.25 4.22 -9.32
N ASP A 281 4.32 3.93 -10.23
CA ASP A 281 3.73 4.92 -11.12
C ASP A 281 2.91 5.96 -10.31
N LEU A 282 2.01 5.52 -9.42
CA LEU A 282 1.22 6.41 -8.57
C LEU A 282 2.09 7.19 -7.58
N GLY A 283 3.11 6.58 -6.98
CA GLY A 283 4.07 7.26 -6.12
C GLY A 283 4.81 8.38 -6.87
N THR A 284 5.17 8.13 -8.13
CA THR A 284 5.74 9.13 -9.04
C THR A 284 4.78 10.27 -9.33
N LEU A 285 3.54 9.96 -9.68
CA LEU A 285 2.52 10.97 -9.96
C LEU A 285 2.18 11.83 -8.74
N ALA A 286 2.03 11.21 -7.56
CA ALA A 286 1.81 11.92 -6.31
C ALA A 286 2.97 12.85 -5.97
N THR A 287 4.21 12.43 -6.24
CA THR A 287 5.41 13.25 -6.04
C THR A 287 5.49 14.39 -7.06
N ILE A 288 5.16 14.16 -8.34
CA ILE A 288 5.04 15.21 -9.36
C ILE A 288 4.03 16.27 -8.92
N GLY A 289 2.84 15.85 -8.47
CA GLY A 289 1.79 16.75 -7.98
C GLY A 289 2.24 17.55 -6.76
N SER A 290 2.79 16.87 -5.76
CA SER A 290 3.25 17.48 -4.50
C SER A 290 4.37 18.50 -4.73
N PHE A 291 5.41 18.17 -5.50
CA PHE A 291 6.52 19.08 -5.77
C PHE A 291 6.13 20.25 -6.68
N THR A 292 5.16 20.03 -7.59
CA THR A 292 4.57 21.13 -8.36
C THR A 292 3.83 22.08 -7.42
N GLN A 293 3.05 21.55 -6.47
CA GLN A 293 2.37 22.37 -5.47
C GLN A 293 3.36 23.11 -4.56
N TYR A 294 4.44 22.46 -4.08
CA TYR A 294 5.44 23.09 -3.22
C TYR A 294 6.24 24.19 -3.93
N ARG A 295 6.43 24.04 -5.24
CA ARG A 295 7.03 25.10 -6.05
C ARG A 295 6.17 26.36 -6.06
N HIS A 296 4.83 26.21 -6.09
CA HIS A 296 3.89 27.33 -6.08
C HIS A 296 3.60 27.87 -4.68
N ASP A 297 3.54 26.98 -3.70
CA ASP A 297 3.26 27.27 -2.30
C ASP A 297 4.29 26.57 -1.41
N ARG A 298 5.40 27.26 -1.18
CA ARG A 298 6.54 26.76 -0.41
C ARG A 298 6.19 26.55 1.05
N SER A 299 5.06 27.09 1.52
CA SER A 299 4.64 26.91 2.90
C SER A 299 4.33 25.43 3.19
N LYS A 300 3.84 24.71 2.17
CA LYS A 300 3.44 23.29 2.23
C LYS A 300 4.61 22.31 2.31
N ILE A 301 5.84 22.74 2.03
CA ILE A 301 7.02 21.84 2.10
C ILE A 301 7.24 21.30 3.52
N ALA A 302 6.88 22.08 4.55
CA ALA A 302 7.01 21.66 5.94
C ALA A 302 6.08 20.48 6.28
N ALA A 303 4.93 20.37 5.62
CA ALA A 303 4.02 19.24 5.78
C ALA A 303 4.61 17.95 5.19
N TYR A 304 5.37 18.05 4.08
CA TYR A 304 5.97 16.89 3.41
C TYR A 304 7.04 16.17 4.24
N PHE A 305 7.95 16.94 4.84
CA PHE A 305 9.05 16.37 5.62
C PHE A 305 8.63 15.92 7.03
N GLY A 306 7.34 16.10 7.37
CA GLY A 306 6.81 15.85 8.70
C GLY A 306 7.48 16.67 9.81
N SER A 307 7.02 16.50 11.04
CA SER A 307 7.66 17.09 12.23
C SER A 307 9.00 16.44 12.59
N TYR A 308 9.42 15.39 11.88
CA TYR A 308 10.51 14.51 12.28
C TYR A 308 11.90 14.89 11.74
N SER A 309 12.02 15.91 10.88
CA SER A 309 13.33 16.36 10.39
C SER A 309 13.73 17.73 10.95
N ALA A 310 14.99 17.88 11.34
CA ALA A 310 15.56 19.17 11.72
C ALA A 310 15.41 20.22 10.60
N PHE A 311 15.45 19.76 9.34
CA PHE A 311 15.18 20.60 8.17
C PHE A 311 13.75 21.15 8.17
N ALA A 312 12.74 20.30 8.40
CA ALA A 312 11.34 20.73 8.50
C ALA A 312 11.14 21.72 9.65
N PHE A 313 11.78 21.48 10.79
CA PHE A 313 11.74 22.40 11.93
C PHE A 313 12.30 23.79 11.57
N VAL A 314 13.47 23.83 10.93
CA VAL A 314 14.09 25.09 10.46
C VAL A 314 13.20 25.79 9.44
N MET A 315 12.66 25.06 8.46
CA MET A 315 11.80 25.62 7.42
C MET A 315 10.46 26.13 8.00
N ALA A 316 9.89 25.44 8.98
CA ALA A 316 8.69 25.88 9.67
C ALA A 316 8.91 27.16 10.51
N LYS A 317 10.07 27.26 11.19
CA LYS A 317 10.38 28.38 12.08
C LYS A 317 10.98 29.60 11.37
N ALA A 318 11.47 29.44 10.14
CA ALA A 318 12.10 30.52 9.37
C ALA A 318 11.42 30.69 8.00
N PRO A 319 10.27 31.40 7.91
CA PRO A 319 9.56 31.61 6.64
C PRO A 319 10.43 32.28 5.57
N VAL A 320 11.34 33.17 5.97
CA VAL A 320 12.29 33.81 5.05
C VAL A 320 13.20 32.78 4.37
N LEU A 321 13.65 31.73 5.09
CA LEU A 321 14.49 30.69 4.49
C LEU A 321 13.71 29.86 3.47
N ARG A 322 12.40 29.63 3.67
CA ARG A 322 11.53 28.98 2.66
C ARG A 322 11.46 29.78 1.36
N GLU A 323 11.32 31.10 1.46
CA GLU A 323 11.29 31.98 0.30
C GLU A 323 12.65 32.12 -0.41
N LEU A 324 13.74 31.69 0.23
CA LEU A 324 15.06 31.66 -0.38
C LEU A 324 15.40 30.35 -1.10
N VAL A 325 14.57 29.30 -1.03
CA VAL A 325 14.85 28.05 -1.76
C VAL A 325 14.57 28.21 -3.26
N PRO A 326 15.55 28.05 -4.16
CA PRO A 326 15.32 28.15 -5.60
C PRO A 326 14.29 27.13 -6.10
N ALA A 327 13.40 27.55 -7.00
CA ALA A 327 12.43 26.66 -7.64
C ALA A 327 13.11 25.45 -8.34
N GLY A 328 14.32 25.67 -8.87
CA GLY A 328 15.13 24.63 -9.49
C GLY A 328 15.52 23.48 -8.57
N TRP A 329 15.54 23.68 -7.24
CA TRP A 329 15.77 22.57 -6.30
C TRP A 329 14.63 21.57 -6.32
N TYR A 330 13.38 22.05 -6.34
CA TYR A 330 12.20 21.20 -6.42
C TYR A 330 12.17 20.43 -7.74
N ASP A 331 12.48 21.11 -8.86
CA ASP A 331 12.53 20.48 -10.18
C ASP A 331 13.66 19.44 -10.27
N ALA A 332 14.86 19.73 -9.73
CA ALA A 332 15.98 18.79 -9.72
C ALA A 332 15.72 17.57 -8.82
N PHE A 333 15.11 17.79 -7.64
CA PHE A 333 14.71 16.69 -6.76
C PHE A 333 13.67 15.79 -7.45
N LEU A 334 12.66 16.40 -8.07
CA LEU A 334 11.64 15.66 -8.80
C LEU A 334 12.25 14.84 -9.95
N ALA A 335 13.16 15.44 -10.71
CA ALA A 335 13.87 14.74 -11.78
C ALA A 335 14.64 13.51 -11.27
N ARG A 336 15.34 13.65 -10.13
CA ARG A 336 16.04 12.54 -9.50
C ARG A 336 15.08 11.45 -9.03
N TYR A 337 13.95 11.82 -8.43
CA TYR A 337 12.95 10.87 -7.98
C TYR A 337 12.36 10.06 -9.14
N ILE A 338 11.99 10.72 -10.24
CA ILE A 338 11.50 10.06 -11.45
C ILE A 338 12.51 9.03 -11.98
N ARG A 339 13.79 9.42 -12.10
CA ARG A 339 14.84 8.52 -12.60
C ARG A 339 15.08 7.33 -11.68
N MET A 340 15.10 7.56 -10.36
CA MET A 340 15.21 6.48 -9.38
C MET A 340 14.07 5.47 -9.53
N ASN A 341 12.83 5.93 -9.75
CA ASN A 341 11.70 5.03 -9.97
C ASN A 341 11.77 4.31 -11.32
N LEU A 342 12.29 4.95 -12.39
CA LEU A 342 12.56 4.26 -13.65
C LEU A 342 13.60 3.14 -13.49
N GLU A 343 14.67 3.40 -12.74
CA GLU A 343 15.69 2.39 -12.41
C GLU A 343 15.07 1.23 -11.61
N GLN A 344 14.23 1.51 -10.62
CA GLN A 344 13.52 0.48 -9.84
C GLN A 344 12.56 -0.34 -10.71
N ILE A 345 11.79 0.29 -11.59
CA ILE A 345 10.91 -0.36 -12.55
C ILE A 345 11.70 -1.31 -13.45
N HIS A 346 12.85 -0.87 -13.95
CA HIS A 346 13.71 -1.68 -14.80
C HIS A 346 14.28 -2.89 -14.03
N ALA A 347 14.81 -2.65 -12.83
CA ALA A 347 15.34 -3.71 -11.96
C ALA A 347 14.27 -4.75 -11.60
N TYR A 348 13.05 -4.30 -11.26
CA TYR A 348 11.93 -5.19 -10.98
C TYR A 348 11.57 -6.05 -12.19
N SER A 349 11.48 -5.44 -13.39
CA SER A 349 11.17 -6.17 -14.62
C SER A 349 12.24 -7.23 -14.96
N GLN A 350 13.52 -6.94 -14.67
CA GLN A 350 14.61 -7.92 -14.84
C GLN A 350 14.53 -9.05 -13.81
N ALA A 351 14.27 -8.72 -12.55
CA ALA A 351 14.13 -9.70 -11.48
C ALA A 351 12.96 -10.66 -11.74
N GLU A 352 11.81 -10.12 -12.15
CA GLU A 352 10.63 -10.90 -12.55
C GLU A 352 10.96 -11.86 -13.69
N LYS A 353 11.58 -11.37 -14.77
CA LYS A 353 12.00 -12.22 -15.88
C LYS A 353 12.90 -13.37 -15.42
N SER A 354 13.88 -13.06 -14.57
CA SER A 354 14.83 -14.04 -14.03
C SER A 354 14.13 -15.08 -13.16
N LEU A 355 13.16 -14.67 -12.34
CA LEU A 355 12.36 -15.57 -11.51
C LEU A 355 11.49 -16.49 -12.37
N LEU A 356 10.84 -15.97 -13.40
CA LEU A 356 10.02 -16.76 -14.33
C LEU A 356 10.87 -17.79 -15.10
N GLU A 357 12.06 -17.39 -15.55
CA GLU A 357 13.02 -18.31 -16.20
C GLU A 357 13.46 -19.42 -15.23
N TRP A 358 13.73 -19.07 -13.97
CA TRP A 358 14.06 -20.05 -12.93
C TRP A 358 12.89 -21.00 -12.63
N CYS A 359 11.67 -20.50 -12.47
CA CYS A 359 10.48 -21.33 -12.24
C CYS A 359 10.24 -22.32 -13.39
N ARG A 360 10.39 -21.86 -14.65
CA ARG A 360 10.27 -22.72 -15.84
C ARG A 360 11.36 -23.79 -15.88
N ALA A 361 12.60 -23.44 -15.56
CA ALA A 361 13.70 -24.39 -15.50
C ALA A 361 13.48 -25.45 -14.40
N SER A 362 12.99 -25.05 -13.23
CA SER A 362 12.66 -25.96 -12.13
C SER A 362 11.53 -26.92 -12.51
N ALA A 363 10.47 -26.43 -13.17
CA ALA A 363 9.37 -27.28 -13.62
C ALA A 363 9.82 -28.31 -14.66
N ALA A 364 10.69 -27.93 -15.61
CA ALA A 364 11.24 -28.85 -16.60
C ALA A 364 12.11 -29.95 -15.96
N LEU A 365 12.83 -29.64 -14.87
CA LEU A 365 13.59 -30.63 -14.11
C LEU A 365 12.68 -31.66 -13.43
N ASP A 366 11.57 -31.23 -12.83
CA ASP A 366 10.61 -32.14 -12.19
C ASP A 366 9.95 -33.11 -13.17
N GLU A 367 9.63 -32.65 -14.39
CA GLU A 367 9.12 -33.51 -15.47
C GLU A 367 10.14 -34.58 -15.89
N SER A 368 11.43 -34.21 -15.96
CA SER A 368 12.50 -35.14 -16.33
C SER A 368 12.80 -36.21 -15.27
N HIS A 369 12.42 -35.98 -14.00
CA HIS A 369 12.73 -36.86 -12.86
C HIS A 369 11.55 -37.77 -12.45
N GLY A 370 10.54 -37.93 -13.30
CA GLY A 370 9.47 -38.91 -13.09
C GLY A 370 8.34 -38.45 -12.15
N GLY A 371 8.08 -37.14 -12.06
CA GLY A 371 6.75 -36.59 -11.74
C GLY A 371 6.19 -36.91 -10.35
N ARG A 372 6.98 -36.84 -9.28
CA ARG A 372 6.50 -37.05 -7.90
C ARG A 372 6.49 -35.81 -7.00
N GLY A 373 6.52 -34.61 -7.57
CA GLY A 373 6.39 -33.36 -6.83
C GLY A 373 5.02 -32.69 -7.06
N PRO A 374 4.02 -32.84 -6.17
CA PRO A 374 2.71 -32.19 -6.32
C PRO A 374 2.73 -30.65 -6.18
N LEU A 375 3.88 -30.04 -5.90
CA LEU A 375 4.01 -28.61 -5.61
C LEU A 375 4.46 -27.75 -6.80
N SER A 376 5.12 -28.30 -7.83
CA SER A 376 5.65 -27.50 -8.94
C SER A 376 4.60 -27.10 -9.98
N GLN A 377 3.52 -27.87 -10.14
CA GLN A 377 2.42 -27.49 -11.05
C GLN A 377 1.48 -26.42 -10.48
N ALA A 378 1.45 -26.21 -9.16
CA ALA A 378 0.52 -25.28 -8.52
C ALA A 378 1.01 -23.82 -8.49
N LEU A 379 2.28 -23.56 -8.84
CA LEU A 379 2.93 -22.24 -8.72
C LEU A 379 3.32 -21.60 -10.05
N LEU A 380 3.05 -22.25 -11.18
CA LEU A 380 3.21 -21.62 -12.48
C LEU A 380 1.92 -20.86 -12.82
N PRO A 381 1.90 -19.52 -12.79
CA PRO A 381 0.77 -18.78 -13.34
C PRO A 381 0.66 -19.13 -14.83
N ASP A 382 -0.54 -19.53 -15.26
CA ASP A 382 -0.84 -19.71 -16.68
C ASP A 382 -0.47 -18.43 -17.43
N ASN A 383 0.22 -18.57 -18.57
CA ASN A 383 0.73 -17.49 -19.42
C ASN A 383 -0.42 -16.69 -20.10
N HIS A 384 -1.29 -16.06 -19.31
CA HIS A 384 -2.21 -15.05 -19.83
C HIS A 384 -1.53 -13.68 -19.74
N MET A 385 -0.76 -13.37 -20.79
CA MET A 385 -0.40 -12.00 -21.18
C MET A 385 -1.57 -11.32 -21.88
#